data_AF-A0A0C2E0L4-F1
#
_entry.id   AF-A0A0C2E0L4-F1
#
_cell.length_a   1.000
_cell.length_b   1.000
_cell.length_c   1.000
_cell.angle_alpha   90.00
_cell.angle_beta   90.00
_cell.angle_gamma   90.00
#
_symmetry.space_group_name_H-M   'P 1'
#
loop_
_entity.id
_entity.type
_entity.pdbx_description
1 polymer ?
#
loop_
_entity_poly.entity_id
_entity_poly.type
_entity_poly.pdbx_seq_one_letter_code
_entity_poly.pdbx_strand_id
1 'polypeptide(L)'
;MSMAKFNKALDAMEQEESTSSVAMAFRALDSRMDSLMNVCFTTGGRLDRIEGALNLLIERSTPKSACVFCSLAENADSHHSGRCPRFPDPVS
;
A
#
# COMPACT_ATOMS: atom_id res chain seq x y z
N MET A 1 35.77 -35.88 -39.42
CA MET A 1 35.44 -34.47 -39.09
C MET A 1 36.30 -34.05 -37.90
N SER A 2 37.00 -32.90 -37.94
CA SER A 2 37.86 -32.45 -36.84
C SER A 2 37.02 -31.85 -35.70
N MET A 3 37.29 -32.23 -34.45
CA MET A 3 36.62 -31.70 -33.24
C MET A 3 36.68 -30.18 -33.15
N ALA A 4 37.73 -29.55 -33.66
CA ALA A 4 37.86 -28.09 -33.70
C ALA A 4 36.79 -27.42 -34.58
N LYS A 5 36.33 -28.10 -35.65
CA LYS A 5 35.25 -27.60 -36.50
C LYS A 5 33.88 -27.75 -35.83
N PHE A 6 33.69 -28.79 -35.03
CA PHE A 6 32.47 -29.02 -34.27
C PHE A 6 32.33 -28.01 -33.13
N ASN A 7 33.39 -27.79 -32.36
CA ASN A 7 33.42 -26.77 -31.30
C ASN A 7 33.21 -25.36 -31.87
N LYS A 8 33.81 -25.03 -33.02
CA LYS A 8 33.59 -23.75 -33.68
C LYS A 8 32.15 -23.57 -34.20
N ALA A 9 31.48 -24.66 -34.57
CA ALA A 9 30.06 -24.61 -34.96
C ALA A 9 29.15 -24.46 -33.73
N LEU A 10 29.49 -25.08 -32.60
CA LEU A 10 28.84 -24.88 -31.31
C LEU A 10 29.00 -23.43 -30.82
N ASP A 11 30.21 -22.87 -30.86
CA ASP A 11 30.47 -21.46 -30.51
C ASP A 11 29.70 -20.49 -31.42
N ALA A 12 29.59 -20.81 -32.72
CA ALA A 12 28.81 -20.02 -33.67
C ALA A 12 27.30 -20.10 -33.39
N MET A 13 26.79 -21.26 -32.96
CA MET A 13 25.41 -21.45 -32.52
C MET A 13 25.13 -20.78 -31.16
N GLU A 14 26.11 -20.74 -30.25
CA GLU A 14 26.02 -20.00 -28.98
C GLU A 14 26.08 -18.47 -29.20
N GLN A 15 26.83 -18.00 -30.20
CA GLN A 15 26.83 -16.60 -30.63
C GLN A 15 25.58 -16.22 -31.44
N GLU A 16 24.92 -17.17 -32.08
CA GLU A 16 23.54 -17.04 -32.55
C GLU A 16 22.54 -17.16 -31.37
N GLU A 17 22.80 -16.42 -30.30
CA GLU A 17 21.78 -16.13 -29.30
C GLU A 17 20.68 -15.33 -30.01
N SER A 18 19.66 -16.04 -30.49
CA SER A 18 18.73 -15.58 -31.52
C SER A 18 18.37 -14.10 -31.39
N THR A 19 19.01 -13.26 -32.22
CA THR A 19 18.63 -11.84 -32.44
C THR A 19 17.36 -11.74 -33.27
N SER A 20 16.51 -12.76 -33.16
CA SER A 20 15.18 -12.79 -33.74
C SER A 20 14.42 -11.59 -33.19
N SER A 21 13.81 -10.81 -34.09
CA SER A 21 12.95 -9.68 -33.71
C SER A 21 11.88 -10.08 -32.70
N VAL A 22 11.44 -11.35 -32.73
CA VAL A 22 10.50 -11.94 -31.78
C VAL A 22 11.13 -12.10 -30.39
N ALA A 23 12.37 -12.58 -30.29
CA ALA A 23 13.06 -12.73 -29.01
C ALA A 23 13.31 -11.38 -28.33
N MET A 24 13.68 -10.35 -29.10
CA MET A 24 13.80 -8.98 -28.60
C MET A 24 12.45 -8.41 -28.13
N ALA A 25 11.37 -8.68 -28.87
CA ALA A 25 10.03 -8.26 -28.47
C ALA A 25 9.59 -8.89 -27.15
N PHE A 26 9.90 -10.18 -26.92
CA PHE A 26 9.63 -10.84 -25.64
C PHE A 26 10.46 -10.26 -24.49
N ARG A 27 11.76 -10.00 -24.68
CA ARG A 27 12.59 -9.35 -23.66
C ARG A 27 12.08 -7.94 -23.31
N ALA A 28 11.64 -7.18 -24.31
CA ALA A 28 11.04 -5.87 -24.09
C ALA A 28 9.69 -5.96 -23.37
N LEU A 29 8.88 -6.97 -23.67
CA LEU A 29 7.61 -7.23 -22.96
C LEU A 29 7.87 -7.57 -21.49
N ASP A 30 8.82 -8.46 -21.22
CA ASP A 30 9.23 -8.90 -19.89
C ASP A 30 9.67 -7.70 -19.02
N SER A 31 10.57 -6.87 -19.55
CA SER A 31 11.02 -5.64 -18.88
C SER A 31 9.86 -4.65 -18.59
N ARG A 32 8.87 -4.57 -19.48
CA ARG A 32 7.67 -3.74 -19.25
C ARG A 32 6.77 -4.34 -18.18
N MET A 33 6.65 -5.67 -18.12
CA MET A 33 5.88 -6.35 -17.08
C MET A 33 6.51 -6.13 -15.70
N ASP A 34 7.83 -6.22 -15.57
CA ASP A 34 8.53 -5.88 -14.33
C ASP A 34 8.30 -4.44 -13.90
N SER A 35 8.37 -3.52 -14.86
CA SER A 35 8.10 -2.11 -14.61
C SER A 35 6.66 -1.88 -14.13
N LEU A 36 5.68 -2.54 -14.75
CA LEU A 36 4.28 -2.48 -14.33
C LEU A 36 4.06 -3.08 -12.94
N MET A 37 4.69 -4.23 -12.64
CA MET A 37 4.63 -4.82 -11.31
C MET A 37 5.17 -3.87 -10.25
N ASN A 38 6.31 -3.21 -10.50
CA ASN A 38 6.86 -2.20 -9.60
C ASN A 38 5.90 -1.02 -9.37
N VAL A 39 5.25 -0.52 -10.43
CA VAL A 39 4.23 0.54 -10.31
C VAL A 39 3.03 0.06 -9.48
N CYS A 40 2.57 -1.17 -9.68
CA CYS A 40 1.48 -1.75 -8.91
C CYS A 40 1.84 -1.88 -7.43
N PHE A 41 3.02 -2.41 -7.10
CA PHE A 41 3.47 -2.54 -5.71
C PHE A 41 3.63 -1.19 -5.02
N THR A 42 4.26 -0.22 -5.69
CA THR A 42 4.44 1.12 -5.13
C THR A 42 3.11 1.84 -4.93
N THR A 43 2.18 1.71 -5.88
CA THR A 43 0.84 2.31 -5.77
C THR A 43 0.00 1.63 -4.71
N GLY A 44 0.01 0.30 -4.64
CA GLY A 44 -0.67 -0.47 -3.60
C GLY A 44 -0.23 -0.04 -2.20
N GLY A 45 1.09 0.00 -1.96
CA GLY A 45 1.59 0.46 -0.65
C GLY A 45 1.28 1.93 -0.36
N ARG A 46 1.08 2.79 -1.36
CA ARG A 46 0.59 4.17 -1.14
C ARG A 46 -0.87 4.19 -0.73
N LEU A 47 -1.71 3.34 -1.33
CA LEU A 47 -3.12 3.20 -0.98
C LEU A 47 -3.28 2.70 0.46
N ASP A 48 -2.53 1.67 0.85
CA ASP A 48 -2.58 1.13 2.23
C ASP A 48 -2.25 2.20 3.27
N ARG A 49 -1.25 3.05 2.99
CA ARG A 49 -0.88 4.17 3.88
C ARG A 49 -1.96 5.23 3.95
N ILE A 50 -2.59 5.56 2.81
CA ILE A 50 -3.70 6.53 2.76
C ILE A 50 -4.89 5.98 3.55
N GLU A 51 -5.24 4.72 3.36
CA GLU A 51 -6.31 4.06 4.11
C GLU A 51 -6.03 4.10 5.61
N GLY A 52 -4.81 3.76 6.05
CA GLY A 52 -4.41 3.87 7.45
C GLY A 52 -4.54 5.30 7.99
N ALA A 53 -4.13 6.31 7.24
CA ALA A 53 -4.26 7.71 7.63
C ALA A 53 -5.74 8.14 7.72
N LEU A 54 -6.59 7.70 6.80
CA LEU A 54 -8.03 7.99 6.81
C LEU A 54 -8.71 7.36 8.02
N ASN A 55 -8.37 6.11 8.36
CA ASN A 55 -8.90 5.45 9.56
C ASN A 55 -8.53 6.19 10.85
N LEU A 56 -7.29 6.67 10.97
CA LEU A 56 -6.86 7.50 12.11
C LEU A 56 -7.61 8.83 12.17
N LEU A 57 -7.86 9.47 11.03
CA LEU A 57 -8.63 10.72 10.98
C LEU A 57 -10.08 10.48 11.42
N ILE A 58 -10.71 9.39 10.98
CA ILE A 58 -12.06 9.00 11.42
C ILE A 58 -12.09 8.80 12.93
N GLU A 59 -11.15 8.03 13.49
CA GLU A 59 -11.10 7.77 14.94
C GLU A 59 -10.97 9.06 15.76
N ARG A 60 -10.14 10.00 15.29
CA ARG A 60 -9.87 11.27 15.98
C ARG A 60 -10.97 12.31 15.79
N SER A 61 -11.67 12.26 14.66
CA SER A 61 -12.76 13.20 14.35
C SER A 61 -14.12 12.73 14.83
N THR A 62 -14.26 11.45 15.21
CA THR A 62 -15.50 10.91 15.77
C THR A 62 -15.89 11.75 17.00
N PRO A 63 -17.05 12.43 16.98
CA PRO A 63 -17.47 13.29 18.08
C PRO A 63 -17.63 12.47 19.37
N LYS A 64 -17.01 12.94 20.44
CA LYS A 64 -17.11 12.35 21.77
C LYS A 64 -17.79 13.37 22.69
N SER A 65 -18.65 12.88 23.57
CA SER A 65 -19.23 13.71 24.63
C SER A 65 -18.12 14.26 25.53
N ALA A 66 -18.19 15.54 25.89
CA ALA A 66 -17.26 16.16 26.83
C ALA A 66 -17.39 15.61 28.27
N CYS A 67 -18.52 14.95 28.56
CA CYS A 67 -18.82 14.29 29.80
C CYS A 67 -18.75 12.78 29.58
N VAL A 68 -17.93 12.08 30.36
CA VAL A 68 -17.76 10.62 30.27
C VAL A 68 -19.03 9.84 30.65
N PHE A 69 -19.93 10.49 31.40
CA PHE A 69 -21.15 9.87 31.93
C PHE A 69 -22.39 10.05 31.04
N CYS A 70 -22.32 10.96 30.07
CA CYS A 70 -23.42 11.29 29.18
C CYS A 70 -23.04 10.90 27.76
N SER A 71 -23.97 10.29 27.01
CA SER A 71 -23.81 10.14 25.56
C SER A 71 -23.75 11.52 24.88
N LEU A 72 -23.28 11.54 23.62
CA LEU A 72 -23.22 12.78 22.84
C LEU A 72 -24.59 13.47 22.73
N ALA A 73 -25.68 12.69 22.62
CA ALA A 73 -27.04 13.21 22.54
C ALA A 73 -27.54 13.77 23.88
N GLU A 74 -27.07 13.21 25.00
CA GLU A 74 -27.45 13.68 26.35
C GLU A 74 -26.64 14.90 26.79
N ASN A 75 -25.45 15.13 26.22
CA ASN A 75 -24.57 16.26 26.53
C ASN A 75 -24.79 17.45 25.59
N ALA A 76 -26.04 17.91 25.48
CA ALA A 76 -26.41 19.02 24.59
C ALA A 76 -25.81 20.37 25.00
N ASP A 77 -25.53 20.55 26.29
CA ASP A 77 -24.92 21.73 26.89
C ASP A 77 -23.38 21.66 26.93
N SER A 78 -22.79 20.56 26.45
CA SER A 78 -21.33 20.34 26.39
C SER A 78 -20.63 20.48 27.75
N HIS A 79 -21.30 20.06 28.83
CA HIS A 79 -20.70 20.05 30.16
C HIS A 79 -19.56 19.01 30.24
N HIS A 80 -18.57 19.31 31.08
CA HIS A 80 -17.52 18.37 31.45
C HIS A 80 -17.97 17.46 32.61
N SER A 81 -17.33 16.31 32.79
CA SER A 81 -17.75 15.27 33.76
C SER A 81 -17.96 15.78 35.20
N GLY A 82 -17.16 16.73 35.68
CA GLY A 82 -17.32 17.33 37.02
C GLY A 82 -18.58 18.19 37.22
N ARG A 83 -19.25 18.60 36.14
CA ARG A 83 -20.54 19.32 36.17
C ARG A 83 -21.70 18.44 35.71
N CYS A 84 -21.51 17.13 35.69
CA CYS A 84 -22.56 16.22 35.24
C CYS A 84 -23.77 16.29 36.17
N PRO A 85 -24.97 16.66 35.68
CA PRO A 85 -26.16 16.75 36.53
C PRO A 85 -26.64 15.38 37.03
N ARG A 86 -26.27 14.30 36.34
CA ARG A 86 -26.57 12.91 36.74
C ARG A 86 -25.63 12.41 37.83
N PHE A 87 -24.39 12.91 37.86
CA PHE A 87 -23.36 12.54 38.82
C PHE A 87 -22.69 13.81 39.36
N PRO A 88 -23.37 14.55 40.26
CA PRO A 88 -22.83 15.77 40.82
C PRO A 88 -21.56 15.47 41.60
N ASP A 89 -20.54 16.31 41.44
CA ASP A 89 -19.32 16.22 42.24
C ASP A 89 -19.68 16.48 43.72
N PRO A 90 -19.38 15.53 44.64
CA PRO A 90 -19.70 15.69 46.05
C PRO A 90 -18.94 16.83 46.75
N VAL A 91 -17.96 17.45 46.07
CA VAL A 91 -17.11 18.53 46.60
C VAL A 91 -17.43 19.89 45.94
N SER A 92 -18.39 19.96 45.01
CA SER A 92 -18.82 21.22 44.36
C SER A 92 -19.82 22.04 45.16
#